data_AF-A0A928P2D6-F1
#
_entry.id   AF-A0A928P2D6-F1
#
_cell.length_a   1.000
_cell.length_b   1.000
_cell.length_c   1.000
_cell.angle_alpha   90.00
_cell.angle_beta   90.00
_cell.angle_gamma   90.00
#
_symmetry.space_group_name_H-M   'P 1'
#
loop_
_entity.id
_entity.type
_entity.pdbx_description
1 polymer ?
#
loop_
_entity_poly.entity_id
_entity_poly.type
_entity_poly.pdbx_seq_one_letter_code
_entity_poly.pdbx_strand_id
1 'polypeptide(L)'
;MKVLPICIVLFILLTVCVYINAGFINKCSEFIDRSAEELKIYGNREKSLNELERFWSKNRNLIGLSVWDDELDRTESIIICLRTAYEENNEYEFEKYRAELKNAAVSIGRKEKLSVGSLF
;
A
#
# COMPACT_ATOMS: atom_id res chain seq x y z
N MET A 1 41.98 3.50 13.04
CA MET A 1 40.90 2.67 13.65
C MET A 1 39.58 3.40 13.94
N LYS A 2 39.39 4.69 13.59
CA LYS A 2 38.10 5.40 13.82
C LYS A 2 37.02 5.11 12.75
N VAL A 3 37.41 4.52 11.62
CA VAL A 3 36.51 4.21 10.50
C VAL A 3 35.59 3.02 10.82
N LEU A 4 36.10 2.00 11.53
CA LEU A 4 35.33 0.80 11.83
C LEU A 4 34.08 1.09 12.70
N PRO A 5 34.16 1.89 13.79
CA PRO A 5 32.96 2.29 14.54
C PRO A 5 31.96 3.09 13.70
N ILE A 6 32.43 3.98 12.81
CA ILE A 6 31.57 4.77 11.93
C ILE A 6 30.81 3.85 10.96
N CYS A 7 31.50 2.88 10.36
CA CYS A 7 30.87 1.88 9.48
C CYS A 7 29.82 1.04 10.23
N ILE A 8 30.10 0.62 11.47
CA ILE A 8 29.14 -0.12 12.31
C ILE A 8 27.90 0.73 12.59
N VAL A 9 28.08 2.00 12.95
CA VAL A 9 26.95 2.92 13.22
C VAL A 9 26.11 3.12 11.96
N LEU A 10 26.74 3.34 10.80
CA LEU A 10 26.02 3.49 9.53
C LEU A 10 25.27 2.20 9.15
N PHE A 11 25.87 1.04 9.38
CA PHE A 11 25.22 -0.25 9.13
C PHE A 11 23.98 -0.45 10.01
N ILE A 12 24.07 -0.14 11.31
CA ILE A 12 22.93 -0.19 12.23
C ILE A 12 21.83 0.79 11.78
N LEU A 13 22.18 2.03 11.42
CA LEU A 13 21.21 3.02 10.94
C LEU A 13 20.49 2.55 9.68
N LEU A 14 21.22 2.03 8.70
CA LEU A 14 20.62 1.47 7.48
C LEU A 14 19.68 0.31 7.79
N THR A 15 20.08 -0.57 8.71
CA THR A 15 19.27 -1.71 9.14
C THR A 15 17.95 -1.25 9.77
N VAL A 16 18.01 -0.26 10.66
CA VAL A 16 16.83 0.36 11.28
C VAL A 16 15.93 1.00 10.23
N CYS A 17 16.50 1.71 9.24
CA CYS A 17 15.73 2.28 8.13
C CYS A 17 14.96 1.21 7.34
N VAL A 18 15.60 0.07 7.03
CA VAL A 18 14.93 -1.06 6.35
C VAL A 18 13.77 -1.59 7.19
N TYR A 19 13.95 -1.79 8.50
CA TYR A 19 12.88 -2.28 9.38
C TYR A 19 11.72 -1.30 9.51
N ILE A 20 12.00 0.00 9.68
CA ILE A 20 10.96 1.04 9.75
C ILE A 20 10.17 1.08 8.45
N ASN A 21 10.86 1.00 7.32
CA ASN A 21 10.24 1.00 6.01
C ASN A 21 9.34 -0.23 5.81
N ALA A 22 9.83 -1.43 6.14
CA ALA A 22 9.03 -2.64 6.07
C ALA A 22 7.79 -2.56 6.98
N GLY A 23 7.96 -2.06 8.20
CA GLY A 23 6.85 -1.82 9.12
C GLY A 23 5.82 -0.81 8.57
N PHE A 24 6.27 0.23 7.87
CA PHE A 24 5.39 1.20 7.22
C PHE A 24 4.59 0.59 6.06
N ILE A 25 5.24 -0.20 5.19
CA ILE A 25 4.57 -0.84 4.04
C ILE A 25 3.55 -1.87 4.51
N ASN A 26 3.87 -2.67 5.52
CA ASN A 26 2.91 -3.60 6.12
C ASN A 26 1.69 -2.87 6.68
N LYS A 27 1.88 -1.74 7.39
CA LYS A 27 0.75 -0.91 7.86
C LYS A 27 -0.09 -0.35 6.71
N CYS A 28 0.54 0.03 5.59
CA CYS A 28 -0.18 0.50 4.41
C CYS A 28 -1.01 -0.63 3.78
N SER A 29 -0.42 -1.81 3.62
CA SER A 29 -1.11 -3.02 3.16
C SER A 29 -2.32 -3.35 4.06
N GLU A 30 -2.13 -3.38 5.38
CA GLU A 30 -3.20 -3.64 6.35
C GLU A 30 -4.32 -2.59 6.29
N PHE A 31 -3.96 -1.31 6.08
CA PHE A 31 -4.95 -0.26 5.93
C PHE A 31 -5.79 -0.45 4.66
N ILE A 32 -5.15 -0.71 3.51
CA ILE A 32 -5.86 -0.92 2.23
C ILE A 32 -6.77 -2.16 2.32
N ASP A 33 -6.29 -3.26 2.90
CA ASP A 33 -7.08 -4.49 3.12
C ASP A 33 -8.30 -4.21 4.01
N ARG A 34 -8.11 -3.48 5.13
CA ARG A 34 -9.21 -3.10 6.01
C ARG A 34 -10.23 -2.20 5.32
N SER A 35 -9.77 -1.19 4.57
CA SER A 35 -10.66 -0.32 3.80
C SER A 35 -11.46 -1.12 2.77
N ALA A 36 -10.86 -2.10 2.10
CA ALA A 36 -11.57 -2.98 1.17
C ALA A 36 -12.69 -3.80 1.86
N GLU A 37 -12.50 -4.21 3.12
CA GLU A 37 -13.55 -4.87 3.89
C GLU A 37 -14.65 -3.91 4.36
N GLU A 38 -14.30 -2.70 4.79
CA GLU A 38 -15.26 -1.68 5.20
C GLU A 38 -16.17 -1.23 4.05
N LEU A 39 -15.67 -1.24 2.81
CA LEU A 39 -16.45 -0.95 1.60
C LEU A 39 -17.61 -1.95 1.36
N LYS A 40 -17.62 -3.10 2.03
CA LYS A 40 -18.77 -4.02 1.98
C LYS A 40 -20.02 -3.45 2.68
N ILE A 41 -19.83 -2.53 3.62
CA ILE A 41 -20.89 -1.98 4.46
C ILE A 41 -21.61 -0.85 3.70
N TYR A 42 -22.77 -1.15 3.10
CA TYR A 42 -23.57 -0.24 2.26
C TYR A 42 -23.74 1.17 2.85
N GLY A 43 -23.95 1.29 4.17
CA GLY A 43 -24.18 2.58 4.82
C GLY A 43 -22.94 3.48 5.02
N ASN A 44 -21.73 2.98 4.76
CA ASN A 44 -20.48 3.71 5.01
C ASN A 44 -19.55 3.80 3.78
N ARG A 45 -19.99 3.30 2.61
CA ARG A 45 -19.15 3.16 1.41
C ARG A 45 -18.51 4.47 0.96
N GLU A 46 -19.28 5.54 0.90
CA GLU A 46 -18.79 6.85 0.45
C GLU A 46 -17.67 7.37 1.36
N LYS A 47 -17.87 7.28 2.68
CA LYS A 47 -16.89 7.70 3.67
C LYS A 47 -15.62 6.85 3.59
N SER A 48 -15.77 5.52 3.51
CA SER A 48 -14.64 4.60 3.40
C SER A 48 -13.86 4.80 2.08
N LEU A 49 -14.54 5.09 0.96
CA LEU A 49 -13.87 5.47 -0.31
C LEU A 49 -13.09 6.77 -0.16
N ASN A 50 -13.70 7.79 0.43
CA ASN A 50 -13.04 9.08 0.66
C ASN A 50 -11.80 8.93 1.55
N GLU A 51 -11.87 8.09 2.58
CA GLU A 51 -10.73 7.80 3.46
C GLU A 51 -9.62 7.03 2.73
N LEU A 52 -9.98 6.04 1.91
CA LEU A 52 -9.05 5.28 1.09
C LEU A 52 -8.31 6.17 0.08
N GLU A 53 -9.03 7.03 -0.64
CA GLU A 53 -8.43 7.96 -1.62
C GLU A 53 -7.50 8.98 -0.95
N ARG A 54 -7.92 9.56 0.18
CA ARG A 54 -7.08 10.48 0.96
C ARG A 54 -5.82 9.78 1.46
N PHE A 55 -5.97 8.55 1.96
CA PHE A 55 -4.84 7.75 2.39
C PHE A 55 -3.88 7.48 1.22
N TRP A 56 -4.40 7.04 0.08
CA TRP A 56 -3.59 6.72 -1.09
C TRP A 56 -2.85 7.96 -1.60
N SER A 57 -3.55 9.06 -1.83
CA SER A 57 -2.97 10.32 -2.32
C SER A 57 -1.84 10.83 -1.39
N LYS A 58 -2.04 10.74 -0.07
CA LYS A 58 -1.04 11.17 0.91
C LYS A 58 0.20 10.27 0.96
N ASN A 59 0.02 8.95 0.80
CA ASN A 59 1.08 7.98 1.07
C ASN A 59 1.72 7.39 -0.19
N ARG A 60 1.14 7.54 -1.39
CA ARG A 60 1.63 6.95 -2.65
C ARG A 60 3.12 7.15 -2.87
N ASN A 61 3.61 8.39 -2.72
CA ASN A 61 5.02 8.70 -2.94
C ASN A 61 5.96 7.98 -1.97
N LEU A 62 5.54 7.82 -0.70
CA LEU A 62 6.32 7.11 0.31
C LEU A 62 6.28 5.59 0.07
N ILE A 63 5.11 5.07 -0.33
CA ILE A 63 4.97 3.66 -0.71
C ILE A 63 5.84 3.34 -1.94
N GLY A 64 5.93 4.25 -2.92
CA GLY A 64 6.72 4.07 -4.13
C GLY A 64 8.25 4.02 -3.94
N LEU A 65 8.75 4.46 -2.80
CA LEU A 65 10.16 4.22 -2.42
C LEU A 65 10.46 2.73 -2.24
N SER A 66 9.42 1.94 -1.96
CA SER A 66 9.54 0.56 -1.49
C SER A 66 8.75 -0.43 -2.34
N VAL A 67 7.88 0.05 -3.22
CA VAL A 67 7.02 -0.75 -4.09
C VAL A 67 7.24 -0.30 -5.54
N TRP A 68 7.16 -1.24 -6.48
CA TRP A 68 7.32 -0.96 -7.91
C TRP A 68 6.17 -0.11 -8.48
N ASP A 69 6.50 0.72 -9.46
CA ASP A 69 5.57 1.70 -10.03
C ASP A 69 4.38 1.03 -10.71
N ASP A 70 4.56 -0.16 -11.28
CA ASP A 70 3.48 -0.98 -11.86
C ASP A 70 2.40 -1.34 -10.83
N GLU A 71 2.81 -1.67 -9.60
CA GLU A 71 1.88 -2.01 -8.53
C GLU A 71 1.22 -0.76 -7.94
N LEU A 72 1.93 0.38 -7.90
CA LEU A 72 1.34 1.66 -7.51
C LEU A 72 0.26 2.08 -8.51
N ASP A 73 0.58 2.09 -9.80
CA ASP A 73 -0.33 2.52 -10.85
C ASP A 73 -1.53 1.58 -10.95
N ARG A 74 -1.30 0.27 -10.77
CA ARG A 74 -2.38 -0.72 -10.67
C ARG A 74 -3.32 -0.41 -9.50
N THR A 75 -2.77 -0.18 -8.30
CA THR A 75 -3.58 0.08 -7.11
C THR A 75 -4.37 1.39 -7.25
N GLU A 76 -3.75 2.42 -7.79
CA GLU A 76 -4.40 3.69 -8.10
C GLU A 76 -5.54 3.52 -9.10
N SER A 77 -5.31 2.78 -10.19
CA SER A 77 -6.35 2.46 -11.17
C SER A 77 -7.54 1.73 -10.52
N ILE A 78 -7.29 0.78 -9.63
CA ILE A 78 -8.37 0.07 -8.92
C ILE A 78 -9.18 1.03 -8.04
N ILE A 79 -8.53 1.95 -7.32
CA ILE A 79 -9.21 2.94 -6.48
C ILE A 79 -10.09 3.86 -7.34
N ILE A 80 -9.59 4.32 -8.49
CA ILE A 80 -10.37 5.13 -9.44
C ILE A 80 -11.57 4.34 -9.96
N CYS A 81 -11.38 3.09 -10.38
CA CYS A 81 -12.47 2.24 -10.87
C CYS A 81 -13.53 1.95 -9.79
N LEU A 82 -13.11 1.79 -8.52
CA LEU A 82 -14.02 1.67 -7.38
C LEU A 82 -14.90 2.92 -7.23
N ARG A 83 -14.32 4.11 -7.37
CA ARG A 83 -15.06 5.38 -7.33
C ARG A 83 -16.08 5.45 -8.46
N THR A 84 -15.66 5.16 -9.70
CA THR A 84 -16.55 5.17 -10.87
C THR A 84 -17.70 4.18 -10.71
N ALA A 85 -17.42 2.94 -10.30
CA ALA A 85 -18.45 1.92 -10.10
C ALA A 85 -19.45 2.32 -9.00
N TYR A 86 -18.98 3.00 -7.94
CA TYR A 86 -19.85 3.54 -6.90
C TYR A 86 -20.78 4.64 -7.43
N GLU A 87 -20.24 5.61 -8.17
CA GLU A 87 -21.00 6.73 -8.76
C GLU A 87 -22.04 6.26 -9.79
N GLU A 88 -21.70 5.22 -10.56
CA GLU A 88 -22.59 4.59 -11.54
C GLU A 88 -23.63 3.65 -10.89
N ASN A 89 -23.56 3.42 -9.57
CA ASN A 89 -24.34 2.41 -8.85
C ASN A 89 -24.19 0.99 -9.46
N ASN A 90 -23.02 0.68 -10.01
CA ASN A 90 -22.69 -0.61 -10.61
C ASN A 90 -22.12 -1.56 -9.55
N GLU A 91 -23.01 -2.24 -8.83
CA GLU A 91 -22.65 -3.11 -7.70
C GLU A 91 -21.72 -4.27 -8.12
N TYR A 92 -21.89 -4.81 -9.32
CA TYR A 92 -21.07 -5.91 -9.81
C TYR A 92 -19.61 -5.48 -10.00
N GLU A 93 -19.40 -4.35 -10.67
CA GLU A 93 -18.05 -3.82 -10.85
C GLU A 93 -17.46 -3.33 -9.53
N PHE A 94 -18.28 -2.74 -8.66
CA PHE A 94 -17.83 -2.32 -7.34
C PHE A 94 -17.25 -3.50 -6.54
N GLU A 95 -17.98 -4.61 -6.48
CA GLU A 95 -17.51 -5.82 -5.77
C GLU A 95 -16.28 -6.44 -6.45
N LYS A 96 -16.21 -6.43 -7.78
CA LYS A 96 -15.04 -6.87 -8.54
C LYS A 96 -13.79 -6.05 -8.15
N TYR A 97 -13.86 -4.72 -8.24
CA TYR A 97 -12.72 -3.86 -7.94
C TYR A 97 -12.36 -3.85 -6.45
N ARG A 98 -13.34 -4.07 -5.55
CA ARG A 98 -13.08 -4.30 -4.12
C ARG A 98 -12.23 -5.54 -3.89
N ALA A 99 -12.55 -6.65 -4.55
CA ALA A 99 -11.76 -7.88 -4.48
C ALA A 99 -10.36 -7.71 -5.09
N GLU A 100 -10.25 -6.96 -6.20
CA GLU A 100 -8.97 -6.62 -6.80
C GLU A 100 -8.10 -5.74 -5.89
N LEU A 101 -8.71 -4.79 -5.17
CA LEU A 101 -8.03 -3.94 -4.19
C LEU A 101 -7.42 -4.77 -3.06
N LYS A 102 -8.15 -5.80 -2.60
CA LYS A 102 -7.65 -6.74 -1.60
C LYS A 102 -6.41 -7.49 -2.08
N ASN A 103 -6.42 -7.94 -3.34
CA ASN A 103 -5.26 -8.58 -3.95
C ASN A 103 -4.08 -7.61 -4.10
N ALA A 104 -4.35 -6.35 -4.45
CA ALA A 104 -3.34 -5.30 -4.53
C ALA A 104 -2.72 -5.01 -3.14
N ALA A 105 -3.51 -5.01 -2.07
CA ALA A 105 -3.02 -4.86 -0.70
C ALA A 105 -1.98 -5.95 -0.36
N VAL A 106 -2.30 -7.22 -0.61
CA VAL A 106 -1.36 -8.33 -0.39
C VAL A 106 -0.09 -8.18 -1.24
N SER A 107 -0.22 -7.70 -2.48
CA SER A 107 0.93 -7.47 -3.37
C SER A 107 1.85 -6.38 -2.82
N ILE A 108 1.28 -5.27 -2.32
CA ILE A 108 2.02 -4.18 -1.66
C ILE A 108 2.78 -4.71 -0.43
N GLY A 109 2.15 -5.53 0.40
CA GLY A 109 2.79 -6.12 1.58
C GLY A 109 3.87 -7.17 1.27
N ARG A 110 3.84 -7.81 0.10
CA ARG A 110 4.80 -8.85 -0.30
C ARG A 110 5.93 -8.36 -1.20
N LYS A 111 5.70 -7.37 -2.06
CA LYS A 111 6.66 -6.84 -3.05
C LYS A 111 7.47 -5.66 -2.49
N GLU A 112 8.02 -5.81 -1.30
CA GLU A 112 9.00 -4.83 -0.82
C GLU A 112 10.27 -4.93 -1.67
N LYS A 113 10.60 -3.85 -2.40
CA LYS A 113 11.84 -3.61 -3.17
C LYS A 113 13.13 -3.85 -2.36
N LEU A 114 13.02 -3.86 -1.02
CA LEU A 114 14.14 -3.98 -0.09
C LEU A 114 14.12 -5.29 0.71
N SER A 115 13.27 -6.25 0.36
CA SER A 115 13.30 -7.57 1.00
C SER A 115 14.59 -8.31 0.63
N VAL A 116 15.12 -9.13 1.54
CA VAL A 116 16.35 -9.91 1.33
C VAL A 116 16.25 -10.79 0.07
N GLY A 117 15.06 -11.30 -0.26
CA GLY A 117 14.81 -12.10 -1.47
C GLY A 117 14.73 -11.31 -2.78
N SER A 118 14.76 -9.97 -2.73
CA SER A 118 14.82 -9.09 -3.91
C SER A 118 16.22 -8.54 -4.21
N LEU A 119 17.18 -8.81 -3.31
CA LEU A 119 18.59 -8.41 -3.42
C LEU A 119 19.50 -9.55 -3.93
N PHE A 120 18.96 -10.76 -4.13
CA PHE A 120 19.64 -11.96 -4.64
C PHE A 120 18.78 -12.64 -5.72
#